data_AF-A0A7J9PVW4-F1
#
_entry.id   AF-A0A7J9PVW4-F1
#
_cell.length_a   1.000
_cell.length_b   1.000
_cell.length_c   1.000
_cell.angle_alpha   90.00
_cell.angle_beta   90.00
_cell.angle_gamma   90.00
#
_symmetry.space_group_name_H-M   'P 1'
#
loop_
_entity.id
_entity.type
_entity.pdbx_description
1 polymer ?
#
loop_
_entity_poly.entity_id
_entity_poly.type
_entity_poly.pdbx_seq_one_letter_code
_entity_poly.pdbx_strand_id
1 'polypeptide(L)'
;IIIGPNHTGYGSPVALTTESFNTPLGDVCVDKDLAKYLLNTIIDNDIDAHRYEHSIEVHLPFLQYTRKLFQRNQRKVFECRESNFPTIKKDFSFVPVCMGMQDYKTAKEVGSIIKDVIKDRDVVVIASSDFTHYEPKEIANKKDKMSIDAIINLDSKKLFEVVKQNNITMCGCGPVMSMIESVNGKKATLLKYATSGDIQPMNDVVGYAGIIVE
;
A
#
# COMPACT_ATOMS: atom_id res chain seq x y z
N ILE A 1 -0.92 -3.89 7.17
CA ILE A 1 0.34 -3.26 6.70
C ILE A 1 0.02 -2.54 5.40
N ILE A 2 0.44 -1.29 5.24
CA ILE A 2 0.26 -0.52 4.00
C ILE A 2 1.64 -0.27 3.43
N ILE A 3 1.87 -0.71 2.20
CA ILE A 3 3.13 -0.52 1.47
C ILE A 3 2.87 0.50 0.37
N GLY A 4 3.67 1.56 0.30
CA GLY A 4 3.52 2.60 -0.71
C GLY A 4 4.87 3.03 -1.29
N PRO A 5 4.89 3.58 -2.51
CA PRO A 5 6.10 4.16 -3.09
C PRO A 5 6.54 5.41 -2.32
N ASN A 6 7.82 5.71 -2.38
CA ASN A 6 8.40 6.99 -1.98
C ASN A 6 8.63 7.85 -3.22
N HIS A 7 7.76 8.83 -3.48
CA HIS A 7 7.86 9.81 -4.55
C HIS A 7 8.81 10.96 -4.21
N THR A 8 9.01 11.25 -2.92
CA THR A 8 9.85 12.37 -2.47
C THR A 8 11.35 12.05 -2.59
N GLY A 9 11.71 10.77 -2.44
CA GLY A 9 13.10 10.32 -2.37
C GLY A 9 13.80 10.65 -1.05
N TYR A 10 13.07 11.13 -0.04
CA TYR A 10 13.62 11.41 1.30
C TYR A 10 13.76 10.14 2.14
N GLY A 11 14.69 10.19 3.09
CA GLY A 11 14.94 9.10 4.03
C GLY A 11 15.52 7.84 3.40
N SER A 12 15.43 6.74 4.15
CA SER A 12 15.97 5.43 3.75
C SER A 12 15.27 4.82 2.53
N PRO A 13 15.98 3.98 1.73
CA PRO A 13 15.43 3.37 0.52
C PRO A 13 14.19 2.49 0.75
N VAL A 14 14.11 1.85 1.93
CA VAL A 14 12.91 1.19 2.43
C VAL A 14 12.78 1.56 3.91
N ALA A 15 11.66 2.14 4.29
CA ALA A 15 11.47 2.70 5.62
C ALA A 15 10.07 2.42 6.16
N LEU A 16 9.95 2.37 7.48
CA LEU A 16 8.70 2.59 8.18
C LEU A 16 8.89 3.70 9.21
N THR A 17 7.81 4.16 9.81
CA THR A 17 7.88 5.01 11.01
C THR A 17 7.05 4.42 12.14
N THR A 18 7.47 4.64 13.38
CA THR A 18 6.69 4.34 14.59
C THR A 18 5.81 5.49 15.08
N GLU A 19 5.86 6.64 14.41
CA GLU A 19 5.05 7.81 14.72
C GLU A 19 3.61 7.67 14.21
N SER A 20 2.65 8.26 14.92
CA SER A 20 1.24 8.22 14.50
C SER A 20 0.96 9.21 13.37
N PHE A 21 -0.01 8.88 12.52
CA PHE A 21 -0.43 9.74 11.41
C PHE A 21 -1.65 10.55 11.82
N ASN A 22 -1.64 11.87 11.55
CA ASN A 22 -2.81 12.71 11.71
C ASN A 22 -3.62 12.72 10.41
N THR A 23 -4.94 12.64 10.52
CA THR A 23 -5.85 12.73 9.37
C THR A 23 -7.01 13.66 9.69
N PRO A 24 -7.79 14.12 8.69
CA PRO A 24 -9.02 14.87 8.95
C PRO A 24 -10.07 14.13 9.80
N LEU A 25 -10.00 12.80 9.91
CA LEU A 25 -10.94 11.98 10.70
C LEU A 25 -10.39 11.57 12.08
N GLY A 26 -9.22 12.10 12.46
CA GLY A 26 -8.51 11.80 13.71
C GLY A 26 -7.24 10.97 13.50
N ASP A 27 -6.50 10.76 14.58
CA ASP A 27 -5.20 10.09 14.54
C ASP A 27 -5.30 8.58 14.28
N VAL A 28 -4.33 8.06 13.52
CA VAL A 28 -4.15 6.62 13.29
C VAL A 28 -2.80 6.20 13.85
N CYS A 29 -2.83 5.25 14.79
CA CYS A 29 -1.60 4.74 15.40
C CYS A 29 -0.91 3.69 14.53
N VAL A 30 0.42 3.78 14.53
CA VAL A 30 1.26 2.69 14.07
C VAL A 30 1.23 1.56 15.11
N ASP A 31 1.10 0.33 14.62
CA ASP A 31 1.24 -0.90 15.38
C ASP A 31 2.72 -1.15 15.70
N LYS A 32 3.18 -0.60 16.83
CA LYS A 32 4.58 -0.71 17.25
C LYS A 32 4.99 -2.15 17.53
N ASP A 33 4.06 -3.02 17.94
CA ASP A 33 4.32 -4.43 18.21
C ASP A 33 4.48 -5.25 16.94
N LEU A 34 3.80 -4.90 15.85
CA LEU A 34 4.04 -5.48 14.53
C LEU A 34 5.30 -4.86 13.89
N ALA A 35 5.45 -3.54 13.96
CA ALA A 35 6.56 -2.81 13.34
C ALA A 35 7.93 -3.27 13.84
N LYS A 36 8.08 -3.59 15.14
CA LYS A 36 9.36 -4.06 15.70
C LYS A 36 9.93 -5.31 15.04
N TYR A 37 9.08 -6.15 14.44
CA TYR A 37 9.52 -7.35 13.72
C TYR A 37 9.91 -7.09 12.27
N LEU A 38 9.51 -5.94 11.71
CA LEU A 38 9.93 -5.49 10.39
C LEU A 38 11.24 -4.69 10.47
N LEU A 39 11.49 -4.00 11.59
CA LEU A 39 12.72 -3.25 11.85
C LEU A 39 13.94 -4.16 12.04
N ASN A 40 15.14 -3.58 11.87
CA ASN A 40 16.44 -4.28 11.87
C ASN A 40 16.58 -5.31 10.75
N THR A 41 15.83 -5.13 9.67
CA THR A 41 15.97 -5.86 8.41
C THR A 41 16.55 -4.90 7.36
N ILE A 42 16.06 -4.95 6.12
CA ILE A 42 16.28 -3.88 5.13
C ILE A 42 15.37 -2.67 5.34
N ILE A 43 14.46 -2.72 6.31
CA ILE A 43 13.49 -1.67 6.63
C ILE A 43 13.98 -0.86 7.84
N ASP A 44 14.26 0.42 7.62
CA ASP A 44 14.68 1.36 8.67
C ASP A 44 13.49 2.01 9.38
N ASN A 45 13.70 2.50 10.61
CA ASN A 45 12.75 3.40 11.27
C ASN A 45 13.12 4.85 10.93
N ASP A 46 12.48 5.41 9.90
CA ASP A 46 12.82 6.73 9.38
C ASP A 46 11.56 7.51 9.01
N ILE A 47 11.25 8.52 9.82
CA ILE A 47 10.10 9.42 9.61
C ILE A 47 10.28 10.34 8.39
N ASP A 48 11.52 10.64 7.99
CA ASP A 48 11.77 11.54 6.86
C ASP A 48 11.32 10.92 5.54
N ALA A 49 11.34 9.58 5.42
CA ALA A 49 10.79 8.86 4.28
C ALA A 49 9.26 8.98 4.11
N HIS A 50 8.56 9.42 5.16
CA HIS A 50 7.13 9.67 5.14
C HIS A 50 6.80 11.17 5.03
N ARG A 51 7.80 12.05 5.12
CA ARG A 51 7.59 13.49 5.15
C ARG A 51 7.22 14.00 3.75
N TYR A 52 6.04 14.61 3.63
CA TYR A 52 5.45 15.04 2.35
C TYR A 52 5.13 13.89 1.38
N GLU A 53 5.22 12.64 1.84
CA GLU A 53 4.83 11.47 1.07
C GLU A 53 3.34 11.17 1.30
N HIS A 54 2.61 10.94 0.20
CA HIS A 54 1.15 10.80 0.23
C HIS A 54 0.69 9.37 -0.06
N SER A 55 1.56 8.51 -0.62
CA SER A 55 1.14 7.21 -1.13
C SER A 55 0.49 6.30 -0.09
N ILE A 56 0.84 6.45 1.19
CA ILE A 56 0.25 5.69 2.30
C ILE A 56 -0.89 6.46 2.96
N GLU A 57 -0.76 7.79 3.14
CA GLU A 57 -1.70 8.60 3.91
C GLU A 57 -3.11 8.60 3.31
N VAL A 58 -3.21 8.56 1.96
CA VAL A 58 -4.47 8.62 1.23
C VAL A 58 -5.41 7.45 1.55
N HIS A 59 -4.88 6.33 2.05
CA HIS A 59 -5.67 5.16 2.43
C HIS A 59 -6.33 5.32 3.80
N LEU A 60 -5.73 6.10 4.71
CA LEU A 60 -6.13 6.15 6.12
C LEU A 60 -7.56 6.68 6.32
N PRO A 61 -8.01 7.76 5.65
CA PRO A 61 -9.39 8.22 5.78
C PRO A 61 -10.41 7.18 5.30
N PHE A 62 -10.13 6.45 4.22
CA PHE A 62 -11.01 5.39 3.73
C PHE A 62 -11.12 4.24 4.74
N LEU A 63 -10.00 3.83 5.34
CA LEU A 63 -9.99 2.78 6.36
C LEU A 63 -10.74 3.22 7.64
N GLN A 64 -10.55 4.46 8.09
CA GLN A 64 -11.31 5.00 9.23
C GLN A 64 -12.82 5.07 8.93
N TYR A 65 -13.20 5.52 7.73
CA TYR A 65 -14.60 5.63 7.34
C TYR A 65 -15.28 4.27 7.20
N THR A 66 -14.65 3.33 6.49
CA THR A 66 -15.19 1.99 6.27
C THR A 66 -15.31 1.20 7.58
N ARG A 67 -14.33 1.28 8.49
CA ARG A 67 -14.46 0.62 9.80
C ARG A 67 -15.59 1.19 10.65
N LYS A 68 -15.83 2.50 10.64
CA LYS A 68 -16.99 3.09 11.34
C LYS A 68 -18.32 2.53 10.82
N LEU A 69 -18.42 2.22 9.52
CA LEU A 69 -19.59 1.57 8.94
C LEU A 69 -19.77 0.13 9.44
N PHE A 70 -18.69 -0.65 9.53
CA PHE A 70 -18.76 -2.05 9.99
C PHE A 70 -18.94 -2.19 11.51
N GLN A 71 -18.27 -1.36 12.32
CA GLN A 71 -18.34 -1.44 13.78
C GLN A 71 -19.69 -0.99 14.36
N ARG A 72 -20.48 -0.18 13.64
CA ARG A 72 -21.87 0.11 14.02
C ARG A 72 -22.70 -1.16 14.27
N ASN A 73 -22.26 -2.31 13.77
CA ASN A 73 -22.94 -3.59 13.91
C ASN A 73 -22.32 -4.56 14.94
N GLN A 74 -21.19 -4.25 15.61
CA GLN A 74 -20.58 -5.15 16.61
C GLN A 74 -19.96 -4.39 17.80
N ARG A 75 -20.59 -4.47 18.98
CA ARG A 75 -20.09 -3.92 20.25
C ARG A 75 -19.20 -4.94 20.97
N LYS A 76 -17.91 -4.64 21.18
CA LYS A 76 -17.06 -5.00 22.35
C LYS A 76 -15.58 -4.68 22.05
N VAL A 77 -14.96 -3.64 22.61
CA VAL A 77 -13.48 -3.48 22.57
C VAL A 77 -12.85 -2.72 23.77
N PHE A 78 -11.69 -3.22 24.19
CA PHE A 78 -10.79 -2.86 25.31
C PHE A 78 -9.96 -1.55 25.10
N GLU A 79 -9.16 -1.13 26.09
CA GLU A 79 -8.44 0.17 26.20
C GLU A 79 -6.92 0.10 25.97
N CYS A 80 -6.35 1.16 25.37
CA CYS A 80 -4.95 1.58 25.54
C CYS A 80 -4.93 3.09 25.86
N ARG A 81 -4.16 3.50 26.88
CA ARG A 81 -4.11 4.88 27.42
C ARG A 81 -2.85 5.60 26.96
N GLU A 82 -3.01 6.79 26.38
CA GLU A 82 -2.03 7.90 26.38
C GLU A 82 -2.60 9.09 25.57
N SER A 83 -3.40 9.96 26.20
CA SER A 83 -3.51 11.41 25.93
C SER A 83 -4.74 12.05 26.62
N ASN A 84 -4.62 13.33 26.97
CA ASN A 84 -5.65 14.15 27.65
C ASN A 84 -6.66 14.83 26.70
N PHE A 85 -6.74 14.40 25.44
CA PHE A 85 -7.83 14.76 24.54
C PHE A 85 -8.93 13.68 24.62
N PRO A 86 -10.23 14.02 24.42
CA PRO A 86 -11.29 13.01 24.34
C PRO A 86 -10.91 11.95 23.30
N THR A 87 -10.55 10.77 23.80
CA THR A 87 -9.92 9.71 23.03
C THR A 87 -11.00 8.93 22.32
N ILE A 88 -11.12 9.10 21.01
CA ILE A 88 -11.82 8.13 20.16
C ILE A 88 -11.03 6.82 20.31
N LYS A 89 -11.63 5.78 20.94
CA LYS A 89 -11.01 4.45 21.08
C LYS A 89 -10.61 3.96 19.68
N LYS A 90 -9.31 3.72 19.48
CA LYS A 90 -8.69 3.58 18.14
C LYS A 90 -9.22 2.35 17.39
N ASP A 91 -9.86 2.62 16.25
CA ASP A 91 -10.63 1.67 15.44
C ASP A 91 -9.79 0.63 14.69
N PHE A 92 -8.48 0.86 14.54
CA PHE A 92 -7.45 -0.05 14.03
C PHE A 92 -6.05 0.54 14.22
N SER A 93 -5.03 -0.31 14.13
CA SER A 93 -3.62 0.05 13.98
C SER A 93 -3.13 -0.34 12.58
N PHE A 94 -2.00 0.22 12.13
CA PHE A 94 -1.38 -0.13 10.84
C PHE A 94 0.14 -0.04 10.92
N VAL A 95 0.84 -0.50 9.88
CA VAL A 95 2.29 -0.25 9.74
C VAL A 95 2.54 0.33 8.35
N PRO A 96 3.14 1.53 8.23
CA PRO A 96 3.44 2.18 6.95
C PRO A 96 4.82 1.76 6.45
N VAL A 97 4.91 1.02 5.35
CA VAL A 97 6.18 0.69 4.69
C VAL A 97 6.33 1.52 3.43
N CYS A 98 7.23 2.49 3.44
CA CYS A 98 7.55 3.37 2.32
C CYS A 98 8.73 2.80 1.51
N MET A 99 8.58 2.69 0.19
CA MET A 99 9.59 2.09 -0.70
C MET A 99 10.07 3.10 -1.75
N GLY A 100 11.28 3.62 -1.57
CA GLY A 100 12.02 4.32 -2.62
C GLY A 100 12.73 3.35 -3.58
N MET A 101 13.32 2.28 -3.04
CA MET A 101 13.93 1.21 -3.84
C MET A 101 12.89 0.14 -4.19
N GLN A 102 12.57 0.04 -5.47
CA GLN A 102 11.47 -0.80 -5.98
C GLN A 102 11.92 -1.91 -6.95
N ASP A 103 13.21 -2.29 -6.93
CA ASP A 103 13.67 -3.42 -7.73
C ASP A 103 13.15 -4.77 -7.20
N TYR A 104 13.13 -5.78 -8.07
CA TYR A 104 12.58 -7.10 -7.74
C TYR A 104 13.25 -7.77 -6.53
N LYS A 105 14.57 -7.59 -6.34
CA LYS A 105 15.28 -8.23 -5.21
C LYS A 105 14.80 -7.61 -3.90
N THR A 106 14.76 -6.27 -3.84
CA THR A 106 14.30 -5.53 -2.68
C THR A 106 12.84 -5.84 -2.36
N ALA A 107 11.95 -5.83 -3.37
CA ALA A 107 10.53 -6.13 -3.16
C ALA A 107 10.30 -7.57 -2.67
N LYS A 108 11.04 -8.54 -3.20
CA LYS A 108 10.98 -9.93 -2.74
C LYS A 108 11.45 -10.08 -1.29
N GLU A 109 12.51 -9.37 -0.91
CA GLU A 109 13.03 -9.39 0.46
C GLU A 109 12.03 -8.77 1.44
N VAL A 110 11.46 -7.58 1.13
CA VAL A 110 10.39 -6.96 1.91
C VAL A 110 9.19 -7.90 2.04
N GLY A 111 8.75 -8.50 0.93
CA GLY A 111 7.64 -9.44 0.92
C GLY A 111 7.89 -10.65 1.82
N SER A 112 9.08 -11.26 1.75
CA SER A 112 9.45 -12.38 2.62
C SER A 112 9.44 -12.01 4.10
N ILE A 113 9.97 -10.84 4.46
CA ILE A 113 9.96 -10.34 5.84
C ILE A 113 8.51 -10.17 6.32
N ILE A 114 7.66 -9.53 5.53
CA ILE A 114 6.24 -9.34 5.87
C ILE A 114 5.55 -10.69 6.03
N LYS A 115 5.78 -11.65 5.13
CA LYS A 115 5.21 -13.01 5.19
C LYS A 115 5.47 -13.70 6.51
N ASP A 116 6.71 -13.64 6.99
CA ASP A 116 7.10 -14.27 8.26
C ASP A 116 6.45 -13.57 9.46
N VAL A 117 6.35 -12.25 9.41
CA VAL A 117 5.79 -11.43 10.50
C VAL A 117 4.27 -11.55 10.61
N ILE A 118 3.56 -11.69 9.49
CA ILE A 118 2.09 -11.83 9.48
C ILE A 118 1.62 -13.27 9.74
N LYS A 119 2.54 -14.24 9.81
CA LYS A 119 2.19 -15.63 10.10
C LYS A 119 1.39 -15.71 11.40
N ASP A 120 0.24 -16.39 11.35
CA ASP A 120 -0.70 -16.57 12.46
C ASP A 120 -1.32 -15.28 13.02
N ARG A 121 -1.30 -14.18 12.25
CA ARG A 121 -1.96 -12.90 12.60
C ARG A 121 -3.08 -12.56 11.61
N ASP A 122 -4.13 -11.93 12.11
CA ASP A 122 -5.19 -11.34 11.27
C ASP A 122 -4.72 -9.99 10.73
N VAL A 123 -4.04 -10.01 9.57
CA VAL A 123 -3.43 -8.83 8.96
C VAL A 123 -3.86 -8.71 7.50
N VAL A 124 -4.35 -7.54 7.12
CA VAL A 124 -4.52 -7.14 5.73
C VAL A 124 -3.26 -6.43 5.25
N VAL A 125 -2.75 -6.82 4.08
CA VAL A 125 -1.65 -6.12 3.38
C VAL A 125 -2.25 -5.31 2.22
N ILE A 126 -1.96 -4.01 2.17
CA ILE A 126 -2.42 -3.09 1.13
C ILE A 126 -1.18 -2.59 0.39
N ALA A 127 -1.14 -2.78 -0.93
CA ALA A 127 -0.16 -2.13 -1.79
C ALA A 127 -0.80 -0.89 -2.44
N SER A 128 -0.18 0.27 -2.24
CA SER A 128 -0.59 1.54 -2.85
C SER A 128 0.10 1.72 -4.20
N SER A 129 -0.69 1.91 -5.25
CA SER A 129 -0.17 2.22 -6.58
C SER A 129 -1.26 2.79 -7.48
N ASP A 130 -0.93 3.84 -8.21
CA ASP A 130 -1.55 4.16 -9.50
C ASP A 130 -0.83 3.40 -10.62
N PHE A 131 -1.45 3.34 -11.81
CA PHE A 131 -0.91 2.68 -12.99
C PHE A 131 -0.24 3.67 -13.97
N THR A 132 -0.41 3.53 -15.29
CA THR A 132 0.26 4.41 -16.26
C THR A 132 -0.17 5.86 -16.05
N HIS A 133 0.81 6.75 -15.98
CA HIS A 133 0.65 8.19 -15.84
C HIS A 133 0.91 8.90 -17.16
N TYR A 134 0.06 9.89 -17.46
CA TYR A 134 0.24 10.92 -18.47
C TYR A 134 0.50 10.37 -19.88
N GLU A 135 -0.30 9.38 -20.28
CA GLU A 135 -0.32 8.86 -21.65
C GLU A 135 -1.75 8.86 -22.21
N PRO A 136 -1.91 8.83 -23.55
CA PRO A 136 -3.20 8.65 -24.19
C PRO A 136 -3.93 7.42 -23.65
N LYS A 137 -5.24 7.56 -23.43
CA LYS A 137 -6.08 6.55 -22.78
C LYS A 137 -5.92 5.15 -23.37
N GLU A 138 -5.86 5.03 -24.70
CA GLU A 138 -5.69 3.74 -25.37
C GLU A 138 -4.34 3.10 -25.06
N ILE A 139 -3.28 3.91 -24.91
CA ILE A 139 -1.93 3.44 -24.57
C ILE A 139 -1.88 3.03 -23.10
N ALA A 140 -2.40 3.88 -22.21
CA ALA A 140 -2.51 3.57 -20.77
C ALA A 140 -3.26 2.25 -20.56
N ASN A 141 -4.44 2.08 -21.18
CA ASN A 141 -5.23 0.85 -21.10
C ASN A 141 -4.45 -0.39 -21.56
N LYS A 142 -3.67 -0.26 -22.64
CA LYS A 142 -2.88 -1.38 -23.17
C LYS A 142 -1.75 -1.76 -22.21
N LYS A 143 -1.01 -0.79 -21.70
CA LYS A 143 0.10 -1.01 -20.75
C LYS A 143 -0.41 -1.56 -19.43
N ASP A 144 -1.43 -0.92 -18.88
CA ASP A 144 -2.00 -1.25 -17.58
C ASP A 144 -2.59 -2.65 -17.59
N LYS A 145 -3.22 -3.06 -18.70
CA LYS A 145 -3.66 -4.44 -18.87
C LYS A 145 -2.52 -5.45 -18.69
N MET A 146 -1.32 -5.19 -19.20
CA MET A 146 -0.19 -6.12 -19.06
C MET A 146 0.26 -6.25 -17.59
N SER A 147 0.33 -5.12 -16.87
CA SER A 147 0.66 -5.12 -15.44
C SER A 147 -0.42 -5.79 -14.60
N ILE A 148 -1.70 -5.48 -14.87
CA ILE A 148 -2.85 -6.11 -14.21
C ILE A 148 -2.85 -7.62 -14.44
N ASP A 149 -2.62 -8.08 -15.68
CA ASP A 149 -2.57 -9.51 -15.98
C ASP A 149 -1.46 -10.21 -15.19
N ALA A 150 -0.30 -9.58 -14.97
CA ALA A 150 0.75 -10.14 -14.11
C ALA A 150 0.32 -10.21 -12.63
N ILE A 151 -0.36 -9.18 -12.12
CA ILE A 151 -0.87 -9.12 -10.75
C ILE A 151 -1.96 -10.19 -10.53
N ILE A 152 -2.88 -10.34 -11.48
CA ILE A 152 -3.97 -11.33 -11.40
C ILE A 152 -3.44 -12.77 -11.40
N ASN A 153 -2.32 -13.00 -12.08
CA ASN A 153 -1.62 -14.28 -12.06
C ASN A 153 -0.68 -14.45 -10.85
N LEU A 154 -0.65 -13.48 -9.92
CA LEU A 154 0.22 -13.48 -8.74
C LEU A 154 1.71 -13.65 -9.09
N ASP A 155 2.14 -13.10 -10.23
CA ASP A 155 3.50 -13.22 -10.74
C ASP A 155 4.25 -11.88 -10.59
N SER A 156 4.86 -11.70 -9.42
CA SER A 156 5.67 -10.54 -9.04
C SER A 156 6.84 -10.31 -10.01
N LYS A 157 7.51 -11.39 -10.45
CA LYS A 157 8.65 -11.31 -11.37
C LYS A 157 8.20 -10.85 -12.74
N LYS A 158 7.10 -11.41 -13.25
CA LYS A 158 6.53 -11.00 -14.54
C LYS A 158 6.06 -9.56 -14.49
N LEU A 159 5.48 -9.10 -13.38
CA LEU A 159 5.11 -7.71 -13.18
C LEU A 159 6.33 -6.79 -13.36
N PHE A 160 7.44 -7.08 -12.69
CA PHE A 160 8.69 -6.32 -12.83
C PHE A 160 9.17 -6.28 -14.29
N GLU A 161 9.22 -7.44 -14.95
CA GLU A 161 9.69 -7.56 -16.33
C GLU A 161 8.81 -6.75 -17.29
N VAL A 162 7.49 -6.87 -17.18
CA VAL A 162 6.53 -6.16 -18.04
C VAL A 162 6.61 -4.65 -17.83
N VAL A 163 6.65 -4.19 -16.58
CA VAL A 163 6.77 -2.76 -16.25
C VAL A 163 8.05 -2.17 -16.85
N LYS A 164 9.17 -2.86 -16.69
CA LYS A 164 10.48 -2.42 -17.21
C LYS A 164 10.55 -2.46 -18.74
N GLN A 165 10.08 -3.54 -19.37
CA GLN A 165 10.19 -3.72 -20.82
C GLN A 165 9.28 -2.78 -21.60
N ASN A 166 8.13 -2.40 -21.04
CA ASN A 166 7.13 -1.57 -21.72
C ASN A 166 7.13 -0.12 -21.24
N ASN A 167 8.08 0.28 -20.39
CA ASN A 167 8.16 1.61 -19.78
C ASN A 167 6.79 2.03 -19.19
N ILE A 168 6.24 1.17 -18.34
CA ILE A 168 4.98 1.43 -17.65
C ILE A 168 5.29 2.31 -16.45
N THR A 169 4.64 3.46 -16.35
CA THR A 169 4.92 4.48 -15.32
C THR A 169 4.16 4.21 -14.01
N MET A 170 3.77 2.96 -13.74
CA MET A 170 3.14 2.52 -12.49
C MET A 170 4.02 2.90 -11.30
N CYS A 171 3.49 3.68 -10.34
CA CYS A 171 4.31 4.26 -9.28
C CYS A 171 4.69 3.26 -8.17
N GLY A 172 3.84 2.27 -7.90
CA GLY A 172 3.98 1.30 -6.81
C GLY A 172 4.29 -0.13 -7.27
N CYS A 173 5.12 -0.31 -8.30
CA CYS A 173 5.54 -1.64 -8.77
C CYS A 173 6.21 -2.47 -7.64
N GLY A 174 7.13 -1.87 -6.90
CA GLY A 174 7.76 -2.47 -5.71
C GLY A 174 6.75 -2.86 -4.63
N PRO A 175 5.92 -1.92 -4.14
CA PRO A 175 4.84 -2.21 -3.20
C PRO A 175 3.92 -3.37 -3.60
N VAL A 176 3.50 -3.44 -4.87
CA VAL A 176 2.64 -4.52 -5.37
C VAL A 176 3.38 -5.85 -5.41
N MET A 177 4.63 -5.87 -5.86
CA MET A 177 5.47 -7.08 -5.79
C MET A 177 5.65 -7.56 -4.35
N SER A 178 5.99 -6.66 -3.42
CA SER A 178 6.13 -6.96 -1.99
C SER A 178 4.85 -7.55 -1.41
N MET A 179 3.68 -7.02 -1.79
CA MET A 179 2.39 -7.58 -1.37
C MET A 179 2.18 -9.00 -1.89
N ILE A 180 2.39 -9.24 -3.19
CA ILE A 180 2.26 -10.57 -3.80
C ILE A 180 3.19 -11.59 -3.10
N GLU A 181 4.45 -11.22 -2.84
CA GLU A 181 5.43 -12.08 -2.17
C GLU A 181 5.11 -12.30 -0.68
N SER A 182 4.40 -11.36 -0.04
CA SER A 182 4.04 -11.44 1.36
C SER A 182 2.85 -12.34 1.66
N VAL A 183 1.92 -12.47 0.70
CA VAL A 183 0.67 -13.21 0.91
C VAL A 183 0.72 -14.57 0.22
N ASN A 184 0.21 -15.60 0.87
CA ASN A 184 0.02 -16.91 0.23
C ASN A 184 -1.31 -16.94 -0.54
N GLY A 185 -1.54 -15.90 -1.35
CA GLY A 185 -2.75 -15.72 -2.14
C GLY A 185 -2.93 -16.87 -3.12
N LYS A 186 -4.15 -17.38 -3.24
CA LYS A 186 -4.54 -18.41 -4.20
C LYS A 186 -5.27 -17.83 -5.40
N LYS A 187 -5.85 -16.64 -5.24
CA LYS A 187 -6.63 -15.98 -6.28
C LYS A 187 -6.49 -14.48 -6.17
N ALA A 188 -6.28 -13.82 -7.31
CA ALA A 188 -6.41 -12.38 -7.43
C ALA A 188 -7.58 -12.04 -8.36
N THR A 189 -8.38 -11.04 -7.98
CA THR A 189 -9.57 -10.60 -8.73
C THR A 189 -9.52 -9.10 -8.97
N LEU A 190 -9.61 -8.69 -10.23
CA LEU A 190 -9.79 -7.30 -10.62
C LEU A 190 -11.22 -6.89 -10.30
N LEU A 191 -11.40 -5.97 -9.35
CA LEU A 191 -12.71 -5.44 -8.98
C LEU A 191 -13.16 -4.37 -9.96
N LYS A 192 -12.25 -3.46 -10.32
CA LYS A 192 -12.49 -2.40 -11.29
C LYS A 192 -11.17 -1.85 -11.81
N TYR A 193 -11.18 -1.47 -13.08
CA TYR A 193 -10.18 -0.61 -13.70
C TYR A 193 -10.88 0.62 -14.29
N ALA A 194 -10.26 1.78 -14.17
CA ALA A 194 -10.72 3.04 -14.74
C ALA A 194 -9.53 3.98 -14.96
N THR A 195 -9.71 5.04 -15.75
CA THR A 195 -8.73 6.11 -15.88
C THR A 195 -9.31 7.46 -15.46
N SER A 196 -8.47 8.43 -15.16
CA SER A 196 -8.91 9.82 -14.90
C SER A 196 -9.80 10.37 -16.03
N GLY A 197 -9.54 9.93 -17.26
CA GLY A 197 -10.31 10.24 -18.47
C GLY A 197 -11.74 9.69 -18.50
N ASP A 198 -12.08 8.70 -17.65
CA ASP A 198 -13.46 8.20 -17.50
C ASP A 198 -14.36 9.17 -16.72
N ILE A 199 -13.77 10.02 -15.87
CA ILE A 199 -14.49 11.00 -15.05
C ILE A 199 -14.49 12.36 -15.74
N GLN A 200 -13.33 12.79 -16.23
CA GLN A 200 -13.17 14.07 -16.93
C GLN A 200 -12.41 13.83 -18.23
N PRO A 201 -13.01 14.05 -19.41
CA PRO A 201 -12.32 13.87 -20.68
C PRO A 201 -11.01 14.68 -20.74
N MET A 202 -9.91 13.99 -21.03
CA MET A 202 -8.57 14.56 -21.12
C MET A 202 -7.71 13.72 -22.08
N ASN A 203 -6.66 14.32 -22.63
CA ASN A 203 -5.78 13.66 -23.59
C ASN A 203 -4.89 12.62 -22.90
N ASP A 204 -4.25 13.02 -21.80
CA ASP A 204 -3.32 12.19 -21.05
C ASP A 204 -3.96 11.80 -19.73
N VAL A 205 -3.99 10.50 -19.42
CA VAL A 205 -4.72 9.96 -18.26
C VAL A 205 -3.80 9.32 -17.24
N VAL A 206 -4.31 9.12 -16.03
CA VAL A 206 -3.75 8.21 -15.03
C VAL A 206 -4.66 7.00 -14.88
N GLY A 207 -4.09 5.79 -14.88
CA GLY A 207 -4.82 4.54 -14.67
C GLY A 207 -4.98 4.17 -13.20
N TYR A 208 -6.13 3.60 -12.84
CA TYR A 208 -6.47 3.17 -11.48
C TYR A 208 -7.09 1.77 -11.50
N ALA A 209 -6.64 0.89 -10.60
CA ALA A 209 -7.25 -0.43 -10.43
C ALA A 209 -7.46 -0.78 -8.96
N GLY A 210 -8.61 -1.38 -8.65
CA GLY A 210 -8.85 -2.09 -7.41
C GLY A 210 -8.72 -3.59 -7.63
N ILE A 211 -7.80 -4.24 -6.93
CA ILE A 211 -7.54 -5.68 -7.03
C ILE A 211 -7.55 -6.26 -5.61
N ILE A 212 -8.22 -7.39 -5.44
CA ILE A 212 -8.21 -8.15 -4.18
C ILE A 212 -7.47 -9.48 -4.38
N VAL A 213 -6.68 -9.86 -3.37
CA VAL A 213 -5.96 -11.15 -3.32
C VAL A 213 -6.49 -11.95 -2.11
N GLU A 214 -6.88 -13.19 -2.35
CA GLU A 214 -7.48 -14.13 -1.39
C GLU A 214 -6.70 -15.44 -1.33
#